data_AF-A0A7J2MXM5-F1
#
_entry.id   AF-A0A7J2MXM5-F1
#
_cell.length_a   1.000
_cell.length_b   1.000
_cell.length_c   1.000
_cell.angle_alpha   90.00
_cell.angle_beta   90.00
_cell.angle_gamma   90.00
#
_symmetry.space_group_name_H-M   'P 1'
#
loop_
_entity.id
_entity.type
_entity.pdbx_description
1 polymer ?
#
loop_
_entity_poly.entity_id
_entity_poly.type
_entity_poly.pdbx_seq_one_letter_code
_entity_poly.pdbx_strand_id
1 'polypeptide(L)'
;HGAFEVGKGYVLRDGSDIAIIATGTMTAEALKAYDLLKEEGIEAKIIHMPTIKPLDEELVREVAEETGRIITCEEHSIIGGLGDAVAMAIAKKPVPMIRIGVNDVFGESGKARELMEKYGLTAENIVARAKELIEK
;
A
#
# COMPACT_ATOMS: atom_id res chain seq x y z
N HIS A 1 10.25 10.47 -13.79
CA HIS A 1 9.41 10.77 -12.63
C HIS A 1 9.26 12.28 -12.52
N GLY A 2 8.10 12.78 -12.07
CA GLY A 2 7.89 14.21 -11.84
C GLY A 2 8.71 14.72 -10.64
N ALA A 3 8.71 16.05 -10.44
CA ALA A 3 9.29 16.64 -9.23
C ALA A 3 8.45 16.28 -7.99
N PHE A 4 9.09 16.29 -6.82
CA PHE A 4 8.40 16.13 -5.54
C PHE A 4 7.47 17.34 -5.30
N GLU A 5 6.21 17.07 -4.94
CA GLU A 5 5.21 18.06 -4.56
C GLU A 5 4.50 17.61 -3.29
N VAL A 6 4.38 18.51 -2.31
CA VAL A 6 3.73 18.21 -1.04
C VAL A 6 2.24 17.97 -1.27
N GLY A 7 1.72 16.85 -0.79
CA GLY A 7 0.31 16.50 -0.96
C GLY A 7 -0.02 15.80 -2.26
N LYS A 8 1.00 15.35 -3.01
CA LYS A 8 0.83 14.60 -4.26
C LYS A 8 1.37 13.18 -4.17
N GLY A 9 0.55 12.23 -4.62
CA GLY A 9 0.93 10.84 -4.82
C GLY A 9 1.39 10.58 -6.25
N TYR A 10 2.08 9.46 -6.47
CA TYR A 10 2.67 9.11 -7.76
C TYR A 10 2.28 7.70 -8.15
N VAL A 11 1.59 7.55 -9.29
CA VAL A 11 1.36 6.24 -9.90
C VAL A 11 2.68 5.75 -10.51
N LEU A 12 3.19 4.64 -10.00
CA LEU A 12 4.44 4.02 -10.46
C LEU A 12 4.20 2.89 -11.47
N ARG A 13 3.07 2.20 -11.33
CA ARG A 13 2.59 1.14 -12.23
C ARG A 13 1.08 1.26 -12.33
N ASP A 14 0.56 0.97 -13.51
CA ASP A 14 -0.87 0.93 -13.76
C ASP A 14 -1.41 -0.51 -13.66
N GLY A 15 -2.72 -0.63 -13.44
CA GLY A 15 -3.44 -1.89 -13.27
C GLY A 15 -4.87 -1.67 -12.78
N SER A 16 -5.74 -2.67 -12.94
CA SER A 16 -7.18 -2.54 -12.62
C SER A 16 -7.68 -3.45 -11.51
N ASP A 17 -6.93 -4.48 -11.12
CA ASP A 17 -7.48 -5.52 -10.23
C ASP A 17 -7.44 -5.12 -8.75
N ILE A 18 -6.40 -4.36 -8.37
CA ILE A 18 -6.16 -3.92 -6.99
C ILE A 18 -5.18 -2.74 -6.97
N ALA A 19 -5.41 -1.76 -6.08
CA ALA A 19 -4.45 -0.69 -5.81
C ALA A 19 -3.58 -1.01 -4.58
N ILE A 20 -2.27 -0.82 -4.70
CA ILE A 20 -1.30 -0.92 -3.60
C ILE A 20 -0.70 0.47 -3.38
N ILE A 21 -1.05 1.11 -2.27
CA ILE A 21 -0.62 2.45 -1.89
C ILE A 21 0.46 2.33 -0.82
N ALA A 22 1.69 2.70 -1.14
CA ALA A 22 2.84 2.50 -0.27
C ALA A 22 3.60 3.80 0.01
N THR A 23 4.31 3.85 1.14
CA THR A 23 5.22 4.95 1.48
C THR A 23 6.57 4.43 1.97
N GLY A 24 7.60 5.28 1.92
CA GLY A 24 8.95 4.93 2.37
C GLY A 24 9.49 3.63 1.73
N THR A 25 10.14 2.81 2.55
CA THR A 25 10.76 1.52 2.21
C THR A 25 9.77 0.53 1.59
N MET A 26 8.50 0.58 2.00
CA MET A 26 7.44 -0.30 1.48
C MET A 26 7.13 -0.06 0.00
N THR A 27 7.52 1.09 -0.57
CA THR A 27 7.39 1.34 -2.02
C THR A 27 8.23 0.35 -2.84
N ALA A 28 9.43 0.01 -2.35
CA ALA A 28 10.28 -0.97 -3.03
C ALA A 28 9.70 -2.39 -2.94
N GLU A 29 9.12 -2.76 -1.80
CA GLU A 29 8.43 -4.05 -1.62
C GLU A 29 7.16 -4.13 -2.47
N ALA A 30 6.40 -3.03 -2.61
CA ALA A 30 5.23 -2.96 -3.47
C ALA A 30 5.58 -3.14 -4.96
N LEU A 31 6.71 -2.58 -5.43
CA LEU A 31 7.19 -2.79 -6.80
C LEU A 31 7.61 -4.24 -7.04
N LYS A 32 8.24 -4.91 -6.06
CA LYS A 32 8.53 -6.35 -6.16
C LYS A 32 7.25 -7.17 -6.19
N ALA A 33 6.28 -6.83 -5.35
CA ALA A 33 4.98 -7.50 -5.31
C ALA A 33 4.21 -7.34 -6.63
N TYR A 34 4.33 -6.19 -7.31
CA TYR A 34 3.79 -6.00 -8.66
C TYR A 34 4.33 -7.02 -9.65
N ASP A 35 5.66 -7.22 -9.69
CA ASP A 35 6.26 -8.17 -10.62
C ASP A 35 5.77 -9.60 -10.34
N LEU A 36 5.67 -10.00 -9.06
CA LEU A 36 5.14 -11.31 -8.65
C LEU A 36 3.65 -11.49 -8.98
N LEU A 37 2.81 -10.48 -8.72
CA LEU A 37 1.37 -10.52 -9.04
C LEU A 37 1.15 -10.61 -10.55
N LYS A 38 1.97 -9.90 -11.32
CA LYS A 38 1.92 -9.92 -12.78
C LYS A 38 2.24 -11.30 -13.37
N GLU A 39 3.18 -12.04 -12.77
CA GLU A 39 3.46 -13.44 -13.16
C GLU A 39 2.24 -14.35 -12.98
N GLU A 40 1.32 -13.97 -12.10
CA GLU A 40 0.07 -14.68 -11.85
C GLU A 40 -1.14 -14.09 -12.58
N GLY A 41 -0.91 -13.12 -13.48
CA GLY A 41 -1.95 -12.49 -14.28
C GLY A 41 -2.81 -11.47 -13.52
N ILE A 42 -2.35 -10.97 -12.36
CA ILE A 42 -3.03 -9.93 -11.58
C ILE A 42 -2.41 -8.57 -11.90
N GLU A 43 -3.22 -7.63 -12.36
CA GLU A 43 -2.81 -6.27 -12.71
C GLU A 43 -2.96 -5.31 -11.52
N ALA A 44 -1.92 -5.24 -10.69
CA ALA A 44 -1.89 -4.31 -9.56
C ALA A 44 -1.47 -2.89 -9.96
N LYS A 45 -2.22 -1.87 -9.54
CA LYS A 45 -1.81 -0.46 -9.59
C LYS A 45 -0.92 -0.13 -8.41
N ILE A 46 0.25 0.46 -8.63
CA ILE A 46 1.19 0.82 -7.56
C ILE A 46 1.26 2.33 -7.40
N ILE A 47 0.94 2.83 -6.20
CA ILE A 47 0.97 4.24 -5.85
C ILE A 47 2.04 4.47 -4.78
N HIS A 48 2.96 5.39 -5.03
CA HIS A 48 3.85 5.93 -4.01
C HIS A 48 3.23 7.18 -3.39
N MET A 49 3.02 7.17 -2.07
CA MET A 49 2.44 8.26 -1.29
C MET A 49 3.46 8.83 -0.31
N PRO A 50 4.37 9.72 -0.73
CA PRO A 50 5.43 10.25 0.13
C PRO A 50 4.91 11.24 1.18
N THR A 51 3.72 11.80 1.01
CA THR A 51 3.09 12.68 1.99
C THR A 51 1.82 12.05 2.54
N ILE A 52 1.88 11.60 3.81
CA ILE A 52 0.69 11.14 4.55
C ILE A 52 -0.16 12.36 4.96
N LYS A 53 0.48 13.51 5.20
CA LYS A 53 -0.18 14.76 5.57
C LYS A 53 0.52 15.99 4.94
N PRO A 54 -0.17 16.77 4.09
CA PRO A 54 -1.48 16.46 3.51
C PRO A 54 -1.42 15.19 2.64
N LEU A 55 -2.51 14.43 2.62
CA LEU A 55 -2.70 13.27 1.74
C LEU A 55 -3.24 13.74 0.39
N ASP A 56 -2.85 13.07 -0.70
CA ASP A 56 -3.50 13.25 -2.01
C ASP A 56 -4.85 12.51 -2.04
N GLU A 57 -5.86 13.08 -1.38
CA GLU A 57 -7.18 12.45 -1.24
C GLU A 57 -7.90 12.25 -2.57
N GLU A 58 -7.63 13.11 -3.57
CA GLU A 58 -8.22 13.00 -4.90
C GLU A 58 -7.73 11.74 -5.60
N LEU A 59 -6.40 11.57 -5.68
CA LEU A 59 -5.79 10.37 -6.24
C LEU A 59 -6.25 9.10 -5.51
N VAL A 60 -6.31 9.13 -4.18
CA VAL A 60 -6.75 7.98 -3.38
C VAL A 60 -8.18 7.56 -3.72
N ARG A 61 -9.10 8.51 -3.90
CA ARG A 61 -10.49 8.21 -4.26
C ARG A 61 -10.62 7.72 -5.71
N GLU A 62 -9.85 8.30 -6.63
CA GLU A 62 -9.81 7.86 -8.03
C GLU A 62 -9.36 6.40 -8.12
N VAL A 63 -8.23 6.05 -7.50
CA VAL A 63 -7.74 4.66 -7.55
C VAL A 63 -8.67 3.68 -6.82
N ALA A 64 -9.36 4.13 -5.77
CA ALA A 64 -10.39 3.34 -5.09
C ALA A 64 -11.54 3.01 -6.04
N GLU A 65 -12.03 4.00 -6.79
CA GLU A 65 -13.13 3.84 -7.76
C GLU A 65 -12.71 2.97 -8.95
N GLU A 66 -11.48 3.12 -9.45
CA GLU A 66 -10.96 2.36 -10.58
C GLU A 66 -10.71 0.88 -10.26
N THR A 67 -10.11 0.59 -9.10
CA THR A 67 -9.65 -0.77 -8.76
C THR A 67 -10.61 -1.52 -7.84
N GLY A 68 -11.47 -0.80 -7.12
CA GLY A 68 -12.44 -1.37 -6.20
C GLY A 68 -11.84 -2.08 -4.98
N ARG A 69 -10.52 -2.08 -4.79
CA ARG A 69 -9.81 -2.78 -3.70
C ARG A 69 -8.48 -2.09 -3.40
N ILE A 70 -8.15 -1.92 -2.11
CA ILE A 70 -6.92 -1.23 -1.70
C ILE A 70 -6.11 -2.09 -0.72
N ILE A 71 -4.79 -2.10 -0.91
CA ILE A 71 -3.81 -2.44 0.12
C ILE A 71 -2.99 -1.19 0.43
N THR A 72 -2.84 -0.85 1.71
CA THR A 72 -1.84 0.15 2.12
C THR A 72 -0.62 -0.54 2.71
N CYS A 73 0.58 -0.04 2.40
CA CYS A 73 1.84 -0.61 2.86
C CYS A 73 2.71 0.47 3.52
N GLU A 74 3.00 0.32 4.82
CA GLU A 74 3.84 1.25 5.58
C GLU A 74 4.76 0.53 6.58
N GLU A 75 6.00 0.99 6.71
CA GLU A 75 6.91 0.58 7.80
C GLU A 75 6.61 1.44 9.05
N HIS A 76 5.36 1.36 9.51
CA HIS A 76 4.81 2.09 10.64
C HIS A 76 3.73 1.23 11.28
N SER A 77 3.25 1.61 12.47
CA SER A 77 2.03 1.00 13.02
C SER A 77 0.88 1.12 12.03
N ILE A 78 0.04 0.09 11.93
CA ILE A 78 -1.22 0.22 11.18
C ILE A 78 -2.14 1.28 11.80
N ILE A 79 -1.91 1.70 13.04
CA ILE A 79 -2.69 2.69 13.78
C ILE A 79 -2.06 4.08 13.60
N GLY A 80 -2.87 5.03 13.13
CA GLY A 80 -2.51 6.44 12.96
C GLY A 80 -1.65 6.76 11.74
N GLY A 81 -1.41 5.78 10.87
CA GLY A 81 -0.51 5.87 9.73
C GLY A 81 -1.18 6.13 8.37
N LEU A 82 -0.49 5.72 7.30
CA LEU A 82 -0.98 5.78 5.92
C LEU A 82 -2.31 5.04 5.75
N GLY A 83 -2.44 3.86 6.35
CA GLY A 83 -3.65 3.05 6.30
C GLY A 83 -4.88 3.79 6.81
N ASP A 84 -4.75 4.47 7.94
CA ASP A 84 -5.86 5.25 8.53
C ASP A 84 -6.16 6.51 7.70
N ALA A 85 -5.13 7.18 7.20
CA ALA A 85 -5.31 8.35 6.33
C ALA A 85 -6.07 7.99 5.03
N VAL A 86 -5.71 6.87 4.39
CA VAL A 86 -6.39 6.35 3.20
C VAL A 86 -7.82 5.92 3.52
N ALA A 87 -8.03 5.17 4.61
CA ALA A 87 -9.37 4.74 5.03
C ALA A 87 -10.30 5.93 5.25
N MET A 88 -9.80 7.01 5.85
CA MET A 88 -10.55 8.26 6.03
C MET A 88 -10.87 8.95 4.69
N ALA A 89 -9.93 8.98 3.74
CA ALA A 89 -10.12 9.60 2.43
C ALA A 89 -11.23 8.93 1.60
N ILE A 90 -11.38 7.61 1.74
CA ILE A 90 -12.39 6.81 1.03
C ILE A 90 -13.67 6.57 1.84
N ALA A 91 -13.78 7.06 3.07
CA ALA A 91 -14.89 6.72 3.98
C ALA A 91 -16.30 7.02 3.43
N LYS A 92 -16.42 7.99 2.51
CA LYS A 92 -17.69 8.32 1.83
C LYS A 92 -18.13 7.29 0.79
N LYS A 93 -17.17 6.58 0.18
CA LYS A 93 -17.37 5.53 -0.83
C LYS A 93 -16.35 4.41 -0.55
N PRO A 94 -16.57 3.61 0.51
CA PRO A 94 -15.58 2.64 0.94
C PRO A 94 -15.44 1.51 -0.07
N VAL A 95 -14.21 1.02 -0.21
CA VAL A 95 -13.87 -0.22 -0.92
C VAL A 95 -13.21 -1.20 0.05
N PRO A 96 -13.27 -2.52 -0.19
CA PRO A 96 -12.50 -3.49 0.57
C PRO A 96 -11.02 -3.07 0.67
N MET A 97 -10.50 -3.09 1.90
CA MET A 97 -9.16 -2.60 2.20
C MET A 97 -8.43 -3.50 3.20
N ILE A 98 -7.13 -3.70 2.95
CA ILE A 98 -6.19 -4.33 3.90
C ILE A 98 -5.07 -3.33 4.23
N ARG A 99 -4.68 -3.26 5.51
CA ARG A 99 -3.52 -2.49 5.97
C ARG A 99 -2.36 -3.44 6.26
N ILE A 100 -1.21 -3.19 5.63
CA ILE A 100 0.06 -3.85 5.91
C ILE A 100 0.97 -2.84 6.60
N GLY A 101 1.31 -3.15 7.84
CA GLY A 101 2.17 -2.38 8.73
C GLY A 101 2.43 -3.18 10.01
N VAL A 102 3.05 -2.56 11.01
CA VAL A 102 3.30 -3.18 12.31
C VAL A 102 1.98 -3.28 13.09
N ASN A 103 1.63 -4.49 13.52
CA ASN A 103 0.36 -4.80 14.18
C ASN A 103 0.38 -4.50 15.70
N ASP A 104 0.47 -3.21 16.06
CA ASP A 104 0.39 -2.72 17.45
C ASP A 104 1.29 -3.46 18.45
N VAL A 105 2.56 -3.60 18.07
CA VAL A 105 3.60 -4.22 18.89
C VAL A 105 4.84 -3.32 18.92
N PHE A 106 5.63 -3.47 19.99
CA PHE A 106 6.91 -2.80 20.08
C PHE A 106 7.93 -3.38 19.09
N GLY A 107 8.81 -2.50 18.61
CA GLY A 107 9.96 -2.87 17.80
C GLY A 107 11.00 -3.64 18.61
N GLU A 108 11.84 -4.38 17.90
CA GLU A 108 12.97 -5.13 18.45
C GLU A 108 14.29 -4.70 17.80
N SER A 109 15.41 -5.02 18.44
CA SER A 109 16.73 -4.82 17.86
C SER A 109 17.08 -6.01 16.95
N GLY A 110 17.51 -5.73 15.72
CA GLY A 110 17.84 -6.75 14.74
C GLY A 110 18.27 -6.12 13.42
N LYS A 111 18.61 -6.95 12.43
CA LYS A 111 18.88 -6.44 11.08
C LYS A 111 17.58 -6.01 10.43
N ALA A 112 17.60 -4.88 9.73
CA ALA A 112 16.41 -4.31 9.10
C ALA A 112 15.59 -5.33 8.29
N ARG A 113 16.26 -6.12 7.43
CA ARG A 113 15.56 -7.12 6.61
C ARG A 113 14.89 -8.24 7.42
N GLU A 114 15.58 -8.75 8.44
CA GLU A 114 15.04 -9.79 9.34
C GLU A 114 13.82 -9.27 10.12
N LEU A 115 13.86 -7.99 10.53
CA LEU A 115 12.71 -7.34 11.19
C LEU A 115 11.54 -7.12 10.21
N MET A 116 11.80 -6.65 8.99
CA MET A 116 10.75 -6.51 7.98
C MET A 116 10.04 -7.84 7.70
N GLU A 117 10.79 -8.94 7.56
CA GLU A 117 10.22 -10.28 7.41
C GLU A 117 9.38 -10.68 8.62
N LYS A 118 9.92 -10.50 9.83
CA LYS A 118 9.22 -10.80 11.09
C LYS A 118 7.89 -10.05 11.23
N TYR A 119 7.84 -8.79 10.82
CA TYR A 119 6.62 -7.97 10.90
C TYR A 119 5.72 -8.10 9.66
N GLY A 120 6.05 -8.98 8.69
CA GLY A 120 5.26 -9.19 7.48
C GLY A 120 5.33 -8.02 6.48
N LEU A 121 6.39 -7.22 6.55
CA LEU A 121 6.63 -6.07 5.68
C LEU A 121 7.40 -6.51 4.43
N THR A 122 6.85 -7.45 3.67
CA THR A 122 7.53 -8.03 2.50
C THR A 122 6.63 -8.10 1.28
N ALA A 123 7.26 -8.14 0.11
CA ALA A 123 6.58 -8.35 -1.17
C ALA A 123 5.69 -9.61 -1.16
N GLU A 124 6.17 -10.70 -0.59
CA GLU A 124 5.44 -11.98 -0.52
C GLU A 124 4.16 -11.84 0.31
N ASN A 125 4.22 -11.11 1.43
CA ASN A 125 3.03 -10.85 2.23
C ASN A 125 2.05 -9.93 1.47
N ILE A 126 2.53 -8.92 0.75
CA ILE A 126 1.68 -8.06 -0.10
C ILE A 126 0.93 -8.92 -1.15
N VAL A 127 1.64 -9.83 -1.84
CA VAL A 127 1.06 -10.76 -2.81
C VAL A 127 -0.02 -11.63 -2.18
N ALA A 128 0.28 -12.25 -1.02
CA ALA A 128 -0.66 -13.12 -0.32
C ALA A 128 -1.95 -12.36 0.08
N ARG A 129 -1.81 -11.13 0.58
CA ARG A 129 -2.94 -10.29 0.99
C ARG A 129 -3.74 -9.77 -0.20
N ALA A 130 -3.08 -9.50 -1.34
CA ALA A 130 -3.75 -9.11 -2.58
C ALA A 130 -4.68 -10.22 -3.07
N LYS A 131 -4.19 -11.47 -3.14
CA LYS A 131 -5.01 -12.62 -3.53
C LYS A 131 -6.20 -12.83 -2.60
N GLU A 132 -5.98 -12.78 -1.29
CA GLU A 132 -7.06 -12.91 -0.30
C GLU A 132 -8.16 -11.86 -0.51
N LEU A 133 -7.79 -10.62 -0.89
CA LEU A 133 -8.76 -9.55 -1.11
C LEU A 133 -9.50 -9.67 -2.44
N ILE A 134 -8.87 -10.28 -3.45
CA ILE A 134 -9.47 -10.53 -4.78
C ILE A 134 -10.44 -11.71 -4.74
N GLU A 135 -10.14 -12.75 -3.96
CA GLU A 135 -10.97 -13.95 -3.83
C GLU A 135 -12.27 -13.76 -3.02
N LYS A 136 -12.40 -12.64 -2.29
CA LYS A 136 -13.59 -12.29 -1.49
C LYS A 136 -14.59 -11.46 -2.29
#